data_AF-A0A1J5SWL1-F1
#
_entry.id   AF-A0A1J5SWL1-F1
#
_cell.length_a   1.000
_cell.length_b   1.000
_cell.length_c   1.000
_cell.angle_alpha   90.00
_cell.angle_beta   90.00
_cell.angle_gamma   90.00
#
_symmetry.space_group_name_H-M   'P 1'
#
loop_
_entity.id
_entity.type
_entity.pdbx_description
1 polymer ?
#
loop_
_entity_poly.entity_id
_entity_poly.type
_entity_poly.pdbx_seq_one_letter_code
_entity_poly.pdbx_strand_id
1 'polypeptide(L)'
;MKNKVIVKPTKGSLVAGIIVAAAMFIFGLIFMGLLQEDNSRIGMIFMVFWLFAMLIIIGTFVYNLINYNKSTSSISGEEIDLPDSFLSNENKIDFDERLRKIEKLKSEGLISDKEYNDKRKEIINEKW
;
A
#
# COMPACT_ATOMS: atom_id res chain seq x y z
N MET A 1 -18.50 5.56 9.45
CA MET A 1 -17.48 4.57 9.90
C MET A 1 -16.22 4.89 9.13
N LYS A 2 -15.09 5.16 9.80
CA LYS A 2 -13.84 5.51 9.11
C LYS A 2 -13.30 4.27 8.40
N ASN A 3 -13.15 4.35 7.08
CA ASN A 3 -12.62 3.26 6.27
C ASN A 3 -11.10 3.36 6.26
N LYS A 4 -10.47 2.33 6.84
CA LYS A 4 -9.02 2.24 7.04
C LYS A 4 -8.42 1.40 5.91
N VAL A 5 -7.48 1.97 5.16
CA VAL A 5 -6.72 1.22 4.14
C VAL A 5 -5.25 1.23 4.52
N ILE A 6 -4.64 0.05 4.48
CA ILE A 6 -3.22 -0.15 4.74
C ILE A 6 -2.48 -0.13 3.41
N VAL A 7 -1.63 0.87 3.20
CA VAL A 7 -0.79 0.96 2.00
C VAL A 7 0.55 0.28 2.27
N LYS A 8 0.85 -0.76 1.49
CA LYS A 8 2.13 -1.48 1.56
C LYS A 8 3.19 -0.74 0.74
N PRO A 9 4.45 -0.66 1.22
CA PRO A 9 5.56 -0.20 0.38
C PRO A 9 5.71 -1.13 -0.84
N THR A 10 6.21 -0.63 -1.96
CA THR A 10 6.38 -1.45 -3.18
C THR A 10 7.50 -2.48 -3.03
N LYS A 11 7.43 -3.59 -3.78
CA LYS A 11 8.53 -4.58 -3.81
C LYS A 11 9.85 -3.92 -4.21
N GLY A 12 9.81 -3.04 -5.20
CA GLY A 12 10.99 -2.31 -5.68
C GLY A 12 11.64 -1.48 -4.58
N SER A 13 10.85 -0.72 -3.81
CA SER A 13 11.38 0.08 -2.70
C SER A 13 11.99 -0.76 -1.59
N LEU A 14 11.44 -1.95 -1.31
CA LEU A 14 12.02 -2.86 -0.31
C LEU A 14 13.35 -3.44 -0.77
N VAL A 15 13.44 -3.89 -2.03
CA VAL A 15 14.68 -4.42 -2.62
C VAL A 15 15.75 -3.33 -2.69
N ALA A 16 15.39 -2.13 -3.15
CA ALA A 16 16.30 -0.98 -3.16
C ALA A 16 16.78 -0.63 -1.75
N GLY A 17 15.88 -0.66 -0.76
CA GLY A 17 16.21 -0.47 0.65
C GLY A 17 17.25 -1.46 1.17
N ILE A 18 17.11 -2.75 0.85
CA ILE A 18 18.09 -3.78 1.22
C ILE A 18 19.46 -3.50 0.57
N ILE A 19 19.49 -3.15 -0.72
CA ILE A 19 20.74 -2.86 -1.43
C ILE A 19 21.47 -1.68 -0.79
N VAL A 20 20.75 -0.58 -0.53
CA VAL A 20 21.31 0.61 0.12
C VAL A 20 21.76 0.29 1.54
N ALA A 21 20.96 -0.45 2.32
CA ALA A 21 21.31 -0.82 3.68
C ALA A 21 22.56 -1.72 3.72
N ALA A 22 22.70 -2.66 2.78
CA ALA A 22 23.90 -3.49 2.66
C ALA A 22 25.14 -2.65 2.31
N ALA A 23 25.03 -1.74 1.35
CA ALA A 23 26.13 -0.84 0.98
C ALA A 23 26.56 0.05 2.16
N MET A 24 25.60 0.62 2.88
CA MET A 24 25.85 1.40 4.09
C MET A 24 26.47 0.55 5.20
N PHE A 25 26.03 -0.68 5.40
CA PHE A 25 26.62 -1.57 6.41
C PHE A 25 28.10 -1.86 6.11
N ILE A 26 28.43 -2.18 4.85
CA ILE A 26 29.82 -2.36 4.40
C ILE A 26 30.63 -1.08 4.61
N PHE A 27 30.07 0.08 4.24
CA PHE A 27 30.70 1.37 4.48
C PHE A 27 31.00 1.59 5.97
N GLY A 28 30.05 1.27 6.85
CA GLY A 28 30.24 1.37 8.29
C GLY A 28 31.37 0.47 8.82
N LEU A 29 31.51 -0.76 8.30
CA LEU A 29 32.63 -1.63 8.67
C LEU A 29 33.98 -1.04 8.25
N ILE A 30 34.07 -0.49 7.04
CA ILE A 30 35.30 0.17 6.56
C ILE A 30 35.60 1.40 7.42
N PHE A 31 34.60 2.23 7.68
CA PHE A 31 34.74 3.45 8.47
C PHE A 31 35.12 3.15 9.94
N MET A 32 34.60 2.07 10.51
CA MET A 32 35.00 1.59 11.83
C MET A 32 36.49 1.21 11.86
N GLY A 33 37.01 0.60 10.79
CA GLY A 33 38.45 0.33 10.65
C GLY A 33 39.30 1.60 10.66
N LEU A 34 38.87 2.64 9.93
CA LEU A 34 39.56 3.94 9.92
C LEU A 34 39.57 4.59 11.30
N LEU A 35 38.45 4.56 12.02
CA LEU A 35 38.36 5.11 13.38
C LEU A 35 39.23 4.37 14.40
N GLN A 36 39.46 3.07 14.18
CA GLN A 36 40.37 2.28 14.99
C GLN A 36 41.83 2.71 14.78
N GLU A 37 42.24 2.97 13.54
CA GLU A 37 43.58 3.50 13.22
C GLU A 37 43.81 4.87 13.88
N ASP A 38 42.80 5.74 13.86
CA ASP A 38 42.84 7.07 14.48
C ASP A 38 42.69 7.05 16.01
N ASN A 39 42.59 5.86 16.63
CA ASN A 39 42.38 5.68 18.08
C ASN A 39 41.17 6.47 18.64
N SER A 40 40.15 6.70 17.82
CA SER A 40 38.97 7.48 18.19
C SER A 40 37.99 6.64 19.02
N ARG A 41 38.13 6.70 20.35
CA ARG A 41 37.29 5.93 21.30
C ARG A 41 35.80 6.28 21.20
N ILE A 42 35.47 7.57 21.12
CA ILE A 42 34.08 8.04 20.98
C ILE A 42 33.50 7.54 19.65
N GLY A 43 34.26 7.65 18.56
CA GLY A 43 33.84 7.20 17.24
C GLY A 43 33.55 5.70 17.22
N MET A 44 34.42 4.88 17.83
CA MET A 44 34.21 3.43 17.90
C MET A 44 32.94 3.05 18.68
N ILE A 45 32.67 3.68 19.83
CA ILE A 45 31.45 3.42 20.61
C ILE A 45 30.19 3.79 19.80
N PHE A 46 30.22 4.95 19.13
CA PHE A 46 29.14 5.35 18.24
C PHE A 46 28.93 4.33 17.10
N MET A 47 30.01 3.84 16.49
CA MET A 47 29.94 2.88 15.39
C MET A 47 29.31 1.54 15.80
N VAL A 48 29.54 1.07 17.03
CA VAL A 48 28.88 -0.14 17.54
C VAL A 48 27.36 0.06 17.59
N PHE A 49 26.89 1.19 18.14
CA PHE A 49 25.47 1.51 18.17
C PHE A 49 24.89 1.67 16.75
N TRP A 50 25.63 2.34 15.87
CA TRP A 50 25.22 2.57 14.49
C TRP A 50 25.09 1.25 13.70
N LEU A 51 26.03 0.31 13.84
CA LEU A 51 25.96 -1.01 13.21
C LEU A 51 24.78 -1.82 13.75
N PHE A 52 24.48 -1.73 15.05
CA PHE A 52 23.31 -2.37 15.64
C PHE A 52 22.00 -1.82 15.05
N ALA A 53 21.88 -0.49 14.93
CA ALA A 53 20.73 0.14 14.29
C ALA A 53 20.59 -0.32 12.82
N MET A 54 21.69 -0.47 12.09
CA MET A 54 21.68 -0.98 10.72
C MET A 54 21.19 -2.43 10.64
N LEU A 55 21.56 -3.30 11.57
CA LEU A 55 21.04 -4.67 11.62
C LEU A 55 19.52 -4.69 11.81
N ILE A 56 18.98 -3.81 12.64
CA ILE A 56 17.53 -3.67 12.82
C ILE A 56 16.87 -3.24 11.51
N ILE A 57 17.40 -2.20 10.86
CA ILE A 57 16.87 -1.67 9.59
C ILE A 57 16.88 -2.75 8.50
N ILE A 58 18.00 -3.45 8.33
CA ILE A 58 18.12 -4.57 7.38
C ILE A 58 17.09 -5.65 7.72
N GLY A 59 16.97 -6.02 9.01
CA GLY A 59 15.98 -6.98 9.50
C GLY A 59 14.55 -6.58 9.15
N THR A 60 14.19 -5.30 9.32
CA THR A 60 12.86 -4.78 8.95
C THR A 60 12.61 -4.89 7.45
N PHE A 61 13.56 -4.50 6.61
CA PHE A 61 13.41 -4.61 5.15
C PHE A 61 13.28 -6.07 4.69
N VAL A 62 14.11 -6.96 5.22
CA VAL A 62 14.05 -8.40 4.92
C VAL A 62 12.73 -9.01 5.39
N TYR A 63 12.30 -8.70 6.62
CA TYR A 63 11.02 -9.15 7.16
C TYR A 63 9.85 -8.69 6.30
N ASN A 64 9.82 -7.41 5.91
CA ASN A 64 8.77 -6.85 5.04
C ASN A 64 8.79 -7.48 3.64
N LEU A 65 9.96 -7.81 3.09
CA LEU A 65 10.08 -8.44 1.79
C LEU A 65 9.58 -9.90 1.81
N ILE A 66 9.97 -10.69 2.82
CA ILE A 66 9.53 -12.08 3.00
C ILE A 66 8.01 -12.15 3.22
N ASN A 67 7.46 -11.20 3.98
CA ASN A 67 6.04 -11.17 4.29
C ASN A 67 5.20 -10.34 3.30
N TYR A 68 5.78 -9.84 2.21
CA TYR A 68 5.10 -8.94 1.27
C TYR A 68 3.74 -9.46 0.77
N ASN A 69 3.71 -10.74 0.38
CA ASN A 69 2.52 -11.41 -0.15
C ASN A 69 1.57 -11.92 0.94
N LYS A 70 1.92 -11.81 2.24
CA LYS A 70 1.06 -12.23 3.35
C LYS A 70 0.08 -11.10 3.74
N SER A 71 -0.89 -11.45 4.60
CA SER A 71 -1.95 -10.56 5.10
C SER A 71 -1.41 -9.17 5.49
N THR A 72 -2.18 -8.12 5.19
CA THR A 72 -1.87 -6.70 5.49
C THR A 72 -1.59 -6.43 6.97
N SER A 73 -2.05 -7.30 7.87
CA SER A 73 -1.75 -7.23 9.31
C SER A 73 -0.30 -7.54 9.69
N SER A 74 0.53 -8.01 8.74
CA SER A 74 1.90 -8.49 9.00
C SER A 74 3.00 -7.62 8.39
N ILE A 75 2.66 -6.45 7.84
CA ILE A 75 3.61 -5.53 7.20
C ILE A 75 3.47 -4.17 7.87
N SER A 76 4.59 -3.47 8.08
CA SER A 76 4.60 -2.04 8.43
C SER A 76 4.10 -1.21 7.24
N GLY A 77 2.79 -1.26 6.99
CA GLY A 77 2.11 -0.39 6.03
C GLY A 77 1.62 0.87 6.72
N GLU A 78 1.49 1.95 5.95
CA GLU A 78 0.94 3.20 6.44
C GLU A 78 -0.59 3.15 6.37
N GLU A 79 -1.25 3.48 7.47
CA GLU A 79 -2.70 3.53 7.55
C GLU A 79 -3.16 4.89 7.02
N ILE A 80 -3.95 4.87 5.94
CA ILE A 80 -4.54 6.07 5.37
C ILE A 80 -6.04 6.05 5.67
N ASP A 81 -6.52 7.13 6.29
CA ASP A 81 -7.95 7.43 6.40
C ASP A 81 -8.44 7.93 5.04
N LEU A 82 -9.28 7.16 4.35
CA LEU A 82 -9.93 7.65 3.14
C LEU A 82 -11.17 8.49 3.49
N PRO A 83 -11.35 9.67 2.89
CA PRO A 83 -12.60 10.39 2.98
C PRO A 83 -13.69 9.65 2.18
N ASP A 84 -14.93 9.67 2.70
CA ASP A 84 -16.09 8.96 2.13
C ASP A 84 -16.40 9.34 0.66
N SER A 85 -15.83 10.44 0.16
CA SER A 85 -15.92 10.90 -1.22
C SER A 85 -15.30 9.95 -2.26
N PHE A 86 -14.33 9.11 -1.87
CA PHE A 86 -13.69 8.18 -2.82
C PHE A 86 -14.53 6.92 -3.09
N LEU A 87 -15.34 6.46 -2.13
CA LEU A 87 -16.21 5.29 -2.29
C LEU A 87 -17.57 5.65 -2.92
N SER A 88 -18.03 6.89 -2.71
CA SER A 88 -19.29 7.36 -3.27
C SER A 88 -19.22 7.59 -4.79
N ASN A 89 -18.02 7.79 -5.35
CA ASN A 89 -17.83 7.97 -6.77
C ASN A 89 -17.86 6.64 -7.54
N GLU A 90 -17.22 5.57 -7.06
CA GLU A 90 -17.34 4.24 -7.68
C GLU A 90 -18.79 3.75 -7.72
N ASN A 91 -19.51 3.85 -6.60
CA ASN A 91 -20.92 3.47 -6.57
C ASN A 91 -21.78 4.37 -7.47
N LYS A 92 -21.48 5.69 -7.57
CA LYS A 92 -22.19 6.60 -8.50
C LYS A 92 -21.93 6.24 -9.96
N ILE A 93 -20.69 5.93 -10.31
CA ILE A 93 -20.31 5.50 -11.66
C ILE A 93 -21.06 4.21 -12.01
N ASP A 94 -21.10 3.22 -11.11
CA ASP A 94 -21.83 1.97 -11.32
C ASP A 94 -23.35 2.18 -11.47
N PHE A 95 -23.95 3.12 -10.73
CA PHE A 95 -25.36 3.47 -10.88
C PHE A 95 -25.69 4.08 -12.25
N ASP A 96 -24.93 5.08 -12.68
CA ASP A 96 -25.10 5.72 -13.99
C ASP A 96 -24.87 4.72 -15.12
N GLU A 97 -23.90 3.81 -14.96
CA GLU A 97 -23.60 2.77 -15.94
C GLU A 97 -24.72 1.70 -16.00
N ARG A 98 -25.26 1.27 -14.86
CA ARG A 98 -26.40 0.34 -14.79
C ARG A 98 -27.66 0.93 -15.45
N LEU A 99 -27.93 2.23 -15.24
CA LEU A 99 -29.03 2.95 -15.89
C LEU A 99 -28.85 3.03 -17.41
N ARG A 100 -27.66 3.41 -17.88
CA ARG A 100 -27.35 3.46 -19.32
C ARG A 100 -27.45 2.09 -19.99
N LYS A 101 -27.02 1.03 -19.31
CA LYS A 101 -27.09 -0.34 -19.82
C LYS A 101 -28.53 -0.81 -20.03
N ILE A 102 -29.43 -0.51 -19.10
CA ILE A 102 -30.85 -0.84 -19.24
C ILE A 102 -31.53 -0.03 -20.35
N GLU A 103 -31.19 1.25 -20.50
CA GLU A 103 -31.68 2.08 -21.60
C GLU A 103 -31.28 1.49 -22.96
N LYS A 104 -30.03 1.03 -23.07
CA LYS A 104 -29.52 0.38 -24.28
C LYS A 104 -30.28 -0.91 -24.60
N LEU A 105 -30.47 -1.79 -23.61
CA LEU A 105 -31.22 -3.05 -23.78
C LEU A 105 -32.66 -2.81 -24.25
N LYS A 106 -33.31 -1.74 -23.76
CA LYS A 106 -34.63 -1.34 -24.24
C LYS A 106 -34.59 -0.87 -25.69
N SER A 107 -33.64 0.00 -26.02
CA SER A 107 -33.50 0.56 -27.39
C SER A 107 -33.19 -0.52 -28.44
N GLU A 108 -32.52 -1.60 -28.04
CA GLU A 108 -32.22 -2.76 -28.88
C GLU A 108 -33.37 -3.77 -28.94
N GLY A 109 -34.49 -3.52 -28.25
CA GLY A 109 -35.65 -4.41 -28.22
C GLY A 109 -35.43 -5.74 -27.48
N LEU A 110 -34.37 -5.82 -26.68
CA LEU A 110 -33.97 -7.05 -25.96
C LEU A 110 -34.77 -7.27 -24.66
N ILE A 111 -35.43 -6.22 -24.15
CA ILE A 111 -36.29 -6.26 -22.97
C ILE A 111 -37.63 -5.57 -23.28
N SER A 112 -38.69 -6.01 -22.61
CA SER A 112 -40.01 -5.38 -22.72
C SER A 112 -40.09 -4.08 -21.91
N ASP A 113 -41.05 -3.21 -22.24
CA ASP A 113 -41.32 -1.98 -21.49
C ASP A 113 -41.65 -2.24 -20.01
N LYS A 114 -42.24 -3.39 -19.71
CA LYS A 114 -42.56 -3.80 -18.35
C LYS A 114 -41.28 -4.12 -17.57
N GLU A 115 -40.40 -4.94 -18.14
CA GLU A 115 -39.12 -5.33 -17.53
C GLU A 115 -38.16 -4.15 -17.35
N TYR A 116 -38.15 -3.22 -18.31
CA TYR A 116 -37.41 -1.97 -18.19
C TYR A 116 -37.87 -1.15 -16.97
N ASN A 117 -39.19 -0.95 -16.81
CA ASN A 117 -39.73 -0.14 -15.72
C ASN A 117 -39.51 -0.78 -14.35
N ASP A 118 -39.65 -2.11 -14.26
CA ASP A 118 -39.43 -2.84 -13.01
C ASP A 118 -37.96 -2.76 -12.57
N LYS A 119 -37.01 -3.00 -13.50
CA LYS A 119 -35.57 -2.91 -13.19
C LYS A 119 -35.08 -1.48 -12.95
N ARG A 120 -35.65 -0.49 -13.65
CA ARG A 120 -35.33 0.93 -13.41
C ARG A 120 -35.78 1.37 -12.03
N LYS A 121 -36.95 0.92 -11.57
CA LYS A 121 -37.43 1.19 -10.20
C LYS A 121 -36.56 0.50 -9.16
N GLU A 122 -36.15 -0.74 -9.41
CA GLU A 122 -35.25 -1.49 -8.53
C GLU A 122 -33.92 -0.75 -8.32
N ILE A 123 -33.26 -0.31 -9.40
CA ILE A 123 -31.99 0.44 -9.33
C ILE A 123 -32.14 1.80 -8.63
N ILE A 124 -33.26 2.50 -8.84
CA ILE A 124 -33.53 3.78 -8.19
C ILE A 124 -33.81 3.57 -6.68
N ASN A 125 -34.53 2.52 -6.31
CA ASN A 125 -34.86 2.21 -4.91
C ASN A 125 -33.70 1.61 -4.11
N GLU A 126 -32.75 0.93 -4.75
CA GLU A 126 -31.52 0.43 -4.09
C GLU A 126 -30.65 1.55 -3.51
N LYS A 127 -30.87 2.81 -3.92
CA LYS A 127 -29.92 3.91 -3.69
C LYS A 127 -30.50 5.16 -3.03
N TRP A 128 -31.77 5.14 -2.60
CA TRP A 128 -32.33 6.21 -1.77
C TRP A 128 -32.48 5.81 -0.31
#